data_AF-A0A2D5WHD8-F1
#
_entry.id   AF-A0A2D5WHD8-F1
#
_cell.length_a   1.000
_cell.length_b   1.000
_cell.length_c   1.000
_cell.angle_alpha   90.00
_cell.angle_beta   90.00
_cell.angle_gamma   90.00
#
_symmetry.space_group_name_H-M   'P 1'
#
loop_
_entity.id
_entity.type
_entity.pdbx_description
1 polymer ?
#
loop_
_entity_poly.entity_id
_entity_poly.type
_entity_poly.pdbx_seq_one_letter_code
_entity_poly.pdbx_strand_id
1 'polypeptide(L)'
;MNENETELKVQALVDGELAGAEADALRARIEGDDALRELHARLTAVRGLMAGAELPRTLPAPGDFHWSQISQAIEREEREARRLAKPAPAVGRLLHWFMPLAGAAGLVLLLTLQLNAPPDLGILLGSDHELELSDDNIDVMTYNTGDDGMSIVWLDYAMDLRSDTLQLWLD
;
A
#
# COMPACT_ATOMS: atom_id res chain seq x y z
N MET A 1 36.51 -0.01 0.21
CA MET A 1 35.62 -0.15 1.38
C MET A 1 36.21 0.74 2.44
N ASN A 2 35.46 1.72 2.92
CA ASN A 2 35.94 2.55 4.02
C ASN A 2 36.03 1.69 5.30
N GLU A 3 36.96 2.01 6.20
CA GLU A 3 37.12 1.29 7.47
C GLU A 3 35.80 1.27 8.26
N ASN A 4 35.12 2.41 8.31
CA ASN A 4 33.79 2.57 8.94
C ASN A 4 32.71 1.65 8.34
N GLU A 5 32.67 1.47 7.02
CA GLU A 5 31.71 0.59 6.36
C GLU A 5 31.93 -0.87 6.77
N THR A 6 33.20 -1.25 6.97
CA THR A 6 33.56 -2.60 7.41
C THR A 6 33.13 -2.84 8.86
N GLU A 7 33.33 -1.85 9.73
CA GLU A 7 32.88 -1.90 11.14
C GLU A 7 31.36 -2.06 11.24
N LEU A 8 30.58 -1.29 10.47
CA LEU A 8 29.12 -1.38 10.43
C LEU A 8 28.64 -2.77 9.98
N LYS A 9 29.30 -3.37 8.98
CA LYS A 9 28.97 -4.73 8.53
C LYS A 9 29.28 -5.78 9.58
N VAL A 10 30.38 -5.62 10.34
CA VAL A 10 30.70 -6.51 11.46
C VAL A 10 29.65 -6.37 12.57
N GLN A 11 29.18 -5.17 12.85
CA GLN A 11 28.08 -4.95 13.80
C GLN A 11 26.78 -5.63 13.32
N ALA A 12 26.37 -5.40 12.08
CA ALA A 12 25.19 -6.04 11.49
C ALA A 12 25.27 -7.58 11.53
N LEU A 13 26.47 -8.14 11.37
CA LEU A 13 26.71 -9.59 11.53
C LEU A 13 26.51 -10.06 12.98
N VAL A 14 27.00 -9.30 13.97
CA VAL A 14 26.84 -9.62 15.40
C VAL A 14 25.39 -9.47 15.85
N ASP A 15 24.67 -8.50 15.31
CA ASP A 15 23.24 -8.26 15.61
C ASP A 15 22.31 -9.25 14.89
N GLY A 16 22.82 -9.97 13.87
CA GLY A 16 22.07 -10.95 13.10
C GLY A 16 21.27 -10.36 11.94
N GLU A 17 21.49 -9.08 11.62
CA GLU A 17 20.87 -8.38 10.49
C GLU A 17 21.53 -8.74 9.14
N LEU A 18 22.76 -9.27 9.18
CA LEU A 18 23.46 -9.76 8.00
C LEU A 18 23.20 -11.26 7.78
N ALA A 19 22.63 -11.62 6.63
CA ALA A 19 22.27 -13.00 6.29
C ALA A 19 22.80 -13.44 4.91
N GLY A 20 22.84 -14.75 4.70
CA GLY A 20 23.22 -15.36 3.42
C GLY A 20 24.69 -15.17 3.05
N ALA A 21 24.96 -15.06 1.75
CA ALA A 21 26.31 -15.07 1.20
C ALA A 21 27.20 -13.92 1.71
N GLU A 22 26.62 -12.77 2.04
CA GLU A 22 27.38 -11.63 2.57
C GLU A 22 27.89 -11.90 3.99
N ALA A 23 27.09 -12.56 4.82
CA ALA A 23 27.50 -12.96 6.16
C ALA A 23 28.64 -13.98 6.12
N ASP A 24 28.58 -14.95 5.21
CA ASP A 24 29.61 -15.98 5.07
C ASP A 24 30.92 -15.41 4.53
N ALA A 25 30.85 -14.50 3.55
CA ALA A 25 32.02 -13.79 3.03
C ALA A 25 32.69 -12.93 4.12
N LEU A 26 31.89 -12.27 4.97
CA LEU A 26 32.42 -11.46 6.07
C LEU A 26 33.04 -12.33 7.17
N ARG A 27 32.45 -13.49 7.50
CA ARG A 27 33.04 -14.46 8.44
C ARG A 27 34.39 -14.96 7.95
N ALA A 28 34.48 -15.37 6.69
CA ALA A 28 35.75 -15.80 6.09
C ALA A 28 36.82 -14.69 6.14
N ARG A 29 36.42 -13.43 5.98
CA ARG A 29 37.33 -12.29 6.09
C ARG A 29 37.77 -12.03 7.53
N ILE A 30 36.88 -12.18 8.52
CA ILE A 30 37.20 -12.06 9.96
C ILE A 30 38.22 -13.13 10.40
N GLU A 31 38.18 -14.33 9.82
CA GLU A 31 39.18 -15.37 10.10
C GLU A 31 40.60 -14.95 9.70
N GLY A 32 40.74 -14.24 8.58
CA GLY A 32 42.03 -13.80 8.04
C GLY A 32 42.56 -12.46 8.57
N ASP A 33 41.77 -11.70 9.33
CA ASP A 33 42.12 -10.35 9.79
C ASP A 33 42.02 -10.24 11.32
N ASP A 34 43.17 -10.04 11.96
CA ASP A 34 43.27 -9.98 13.42
C ASP A 34 42.48 -8.80 14.03
N ALA A 35 42.44 -7.66 13.35
CA ALA A 35 41.72 -6.48 13.83
C ALA A 35 40.20 -6.70 13.78
N LEU A 36 39.70 -7.30 12.68
CA LEU A 36 38.28 -7.63 12.55
C LEU A 36 37.85 -8.72 13.53
N ARG A 37 38.73 -9.69 13.82
CA ARG A 37 38.47 -10.73 14.82
C ARG A 37 38.35 -10.15 16.23
N GLU A 38 39.24 -9.23 16.58
CA GLU A 38 39.18 -8.53 17.87
C GLU A 38 37.91 -7.68 18.00
N LEU A 39 37.54 -6.94 16.93
CA LEU A 39 36.31 -6.15 16.88
C LEU A 39 35.07 -7.03 17.05
N HIS A 40 34.97 -8.12 16.28
CA HIS A 40 33.86 -9.08 16.37
C HIS A 40 33.74 -9.69 17.77
N ALA A 41 34.86 -10.08 18.39
CA ALA A 41 34.87 -10.61 19.75
C ALA A 41 34.39 -9.58 20.79
N ARG A 42 34.84 -8.32 20.69
CA ARG A 42 34.39 -7.24 21.57
C ARG A 42 32.89 -6.98 21.45
N LEU A 43 32.38 -6.86 20.23
CA LEU A 43 30.94 -6.62 19.99
C LEU A 43 30.08 -7.79 20.49
N THR A 44 30.54 -9.03 20.27
CA THR A 44 29.86 -10.23 20.78
C THR A 44 29.82 -10.23 22.31
N ALA A 45 30.91 -9.85 22.97
CA ALA A 45 30.95 -9.74 24.43
C ALA A 45 29.98 -8.67 24.96
N VAL A 46 29.92 -7.50 24.32
CA VAL A 46 28.97 -6.42 24.68
C VAL A 46 27.53 -6.89 24.52
N ARG A 47 27.18 -7.55 23.40
CA ARG A 47 25.85 -8.13 23.19
C ARG A 47 25.49 -9.13 24.29
N GLY A 48 26.45 -9.96 24.70
CA GLY A 48 26.26 -10.91 25.81
C GLY A 48 25.99 -10.23 27.16
N LEU A 49 26.66 -9.10 27.45
CA LEU A 49 26.40 -8.31 28.65
C LEU A 49 25.00 -7.68 28.63
N MET A 50 24.54 -7.23 27.46
CA MET A 50 23.21 -6.64 27.30
C MET A 50 22.08 -7.67 27.47
N ALA A 51 22.25 -8.88 26.92
CA ALA A 51 21.25 -9.93 27.01
C ALA A 51 20.88 -10.32 28.46
N GLY A 52 21.81 -10.18 29.41
CA GLY A 52 21.57 -10.42 30.84
C GLY A 52 21.03 -9.20 31.61
N ALA A 53 21.09 -8.01 31.02
CA ALA A 53 20.64 -6.76 31.61
C ALA A 53 19.21 -6.38 31.19
N GLU A 54 18.59 -7.16 30.31
CA GLU A 54 17.19 -6.97 29.91
C GLU A 54 16.27 -7.22 31.10
N LEU A 55 15.48 -6.21 31.46
CA LEU A 55 14.48 -6.35 32.52
C LEU A 55 13.48 -7.44 32.09
N PRO A 56 13.23 -8.48 32.90
CA PRO A 56 12.29 -9.53 32.54
C PRO A 56 10.90 -8.91 32.39
N ARG A 57 10.46 -8.77 31.14
CA ARG A 57 9.12 -8.29 30.82
C ARG A 57 8.19 -9.49 30.81
N THR A 58 7.47 -9.68 31.90
CA THR A 58 6.41 -10.69 31.95
C THR A 58 5.29 -10.28 30.99
N LEU A 59 5.09 -11.06 29.94
CA LEU A 59 3.89 -10.93 29.12
C LEU A 59 2.68 -11.37 29.96
N PRO A 60 1.52 -10.69 29.82
CA PRO A 60 0.31 -11.03 30.58
C PRO A 60 -0.27 -12.40 30.20
N ALA A 61 0.10 -12.94 29.02
CA ALA A 61 -0.30 -14.25 28.56
C ALA A 61 0.93 -15.16 28.34
N PRO A 62 0.79 -16.49 28.48
CA PRO A 62 1.83 -17.44 28.11
C PRO A 62 2.26 -17.22 26.65
N GLY A 63 3.56 -17.35 26.34
CA GLY A 63 4.06 -17.18 24.97
C GLY A 63 3.32 -18.04 23.95
N ASP A 64 2.95 -19.26 24.32
CA ASP A 64 2.21 -20.21 23.49
C ASP A 64 0.84 -19.69 23.03
N PHE A 65 0.20 -18.81 23.82
CA PHE A 65 -1.07 -18.19 23.46
C PHE A 65 -0.93 -17.33 22.19
N HIS A 66 0.12 -16.51 22.10
CA HIS A 66 0.37 -15.67 20.93
C HIS A 66 0.79 -16.50 19.72
N TRP A 67 1.63 -17.53 19.91
CA TRP A 67 2.02 -18.44 18.84
C TRP A 67 0.83 -19.25 18.28
N SER A 68 -0.13 -19.61 19.13
CA SER A 68 -1.36 -20.26 18.68
C SER A 68 -2.23 -19.34 17.80
N GLN A 69 -2.25 -18.02 18.08
CA GLN A 69 -2.99 -17.06 17.25
C GLN A 69 -2.31 -16.84 15.90
N ILE A 70 -0.98 -16.71 15.89
CA ILE A 70 -0.20 -16.55 14.65
C ILE A 70 -0.38 -17.78 13.75
N SER A 71 -0.24 -19.00 14.30
CA SER A 71 -0.43 -20.23 13.51
C SER A 71 -1.85 -20.35 12.96
N GLN A 72 -2.87 -20.02 13.75
CA GLN A 72 -4.26 -20.00 13.27
C GLN A 72 -4.51 -18.93 12.20
N ALA A 73 -3.89 -17.76 12.30
CA ALA A 73 -4.01 -16.70 11.31
C ALA A 73 -3.42 -17.13 9.96
N ILE A 74 -2.21 -17.70 9.97
CA ILE A 74 -1.55 -18.24 8.77
C ILE A 74 -2.42 -19.33 8.14
N GLU A 75 -2.93 -20.27 8.93
CA GLU A 75 -3.75 -21.36 8.41
C GLU A 75 -5.06 -20.84 7.77
N ARG A 76 -5.66 -19.79 8.33
CA ARG A 76 -6.84 -19.15 7.73
C ARG A 76 -6.51 -18.50 6.39
N GLU A 77 -5.42 -17.75 6.32
CA GLU A 77 -4.97 -17.09 5.11
C GLU A 77 -4.64 -18.11 4.00
N GLU A 78 -3.96 -19.21 4.33
CA GLU A 78 -3.69 -20.28 3.37
C GLU A 78 -4.98 -20.93 2.85
N ARG A 79 -5.98 -21.15 3.72
CA ARG A 79 -7.28 -21.70 3.31
C ARG A 79 -8.03 -20.73 2.39
N GLU A 80 -7.97 -19.43 2.65
CA GLU A 80 -8.57 -18.40 1.80
C GLU A 80 -7.87 -18.29 0.44
N ALA A 81 -6.53 -18.28 0.43
CA ALA A 81 -5.74 -18.31 -0.79
C ALA A 81 -6.07 -19.54 -1.66
N ARG A 82 -6.22 -20.72 -1.04
CA ARG A 82 -6.65 -21.96 -1.74
C ARG A 82 -8.08 -21.89 -2.29
N ARG A 83 -8.99 -21.19 -1.61
CA ARG A 83 -10.36 -20.98 -2.10
C ARG A 83 -10.40 -20.06 -3.31
N LEU A 84 -9.62 -18.97 -3.30
CA LEU A 84 -9.50 -18.04 -4.42
C LEU A 84 -8.79 -18.65 -5.62
N ALA A 85 -7.84 -19.55 -5.39
CA ALA A 85 -7.15 -20.31 -6.45
C ALA A 85 -8.03 -21.39 -7.10
N LYS A 86 -9.24 -21.65 -6.58
CA LYS A 86 -10.14 -22.65 -7.17
C LYS A 86 -10.68 -22.11 -8.50
N PRO A 87 -10.54 -22.86 -9.63
CA PRO A 87 -10.99 -22.37 -10.92
C PRO A 87 -12.49 -22.08 -10.89
N ALA A 88 -12.85 -20.93 -11.46
CA ALA A 88 -14.22 -20.46 -11.55
C ALA A 88 -15.16 -21.57 -12.10
N PRO A 89 -16.41 -21.65 -11.61
CA PRO A 89 -17.35 -22.67 -12.05
C PRO A 89 -17.52 -22.59 -13.57
N ALA A 90 -17.59 -23.75 -14.23
CA ALA A 90 -17.64 -23.90 -15.70
C ALA A 90 -18.73 -23.05 -16.39
N VAL A 91 -19.73 -22.60 -15.64
CA VAL A 91 -20.79 -21.65 -16.05
C VAL A 91 -20.20 -20.31 -16.54
N GLY A 92 -19.14 -19.79 -15.92
CA GLY A 92 -18.51 -18.52 -16.31
C GLY A 92 -17.80 -18.58 -17.68
N ARG A 93 -17.36 -19.77 -18.10
CA ARG A 93 -16.73 -20.00 -19.40
C ARG A 93 -17.76 -20.10 -20.53
N LEU A 94 -18.93 -20.67 -20.26
CA LEU A 94 -20.03 -20.73 -21.22
C LEU A 94 -20.63 -19.33 -21.46
N LEU A 95 -20.78 -18.53 -20.40
CA LEU A 95 -21.29 -17.16 -20.50
C LEU A 95 -20.38 -16.26 -21.36
N HIS A 96 -19.05 -16.41 -21.23
CA HIS A 96 -18.07 -15.73 -22.08
C HIS A 96 -18.24 -16.01 -23.57
N TRP A 97 -18.76 -17.18 -23.93
CA TRP A 97 -19.00 -17.57 -25.32
C TRP A 97 -20.27 -16.94 -25.91
N PHE A 98 -21.28 -16.68 -25.09
CA PHE A 98 -22.52 -16.03 -25.51
C PHE A 98 -22.48 -14.50 -25.42
N MET A 99 -21.55 -13.94 -24.64
CA MET A 99 -21.36 -12.49 -24.48
C MET A 99 -21.08 -11.72 -25.79
N PRO A 100 -20.22 -12.19 -26.73
CA PRO A 100 -20.02 -11.48 -28.00
C PRO A 100 -21.27 -11.49 -28.89
N LEU A 101 -22.09 -12.55 -28.82
CA LEU A 101 -23.32 -12.66 -29.60
C LEU A 101 -24.41 -11.72 -29.08
N ALA A 102 -24.52 -11.59 -27.75
CA ALA A 102 -25.42 -10.62 -27.13
C ALA A 102 -25.00 -9.17 -27.43
N GLY A 103 -23.70 -8.87 -27.43
CA GLY A 103 -23.16 -7.57 -27.82
C GLY A 103 -23.44 -7.21 -29.28
N ALA A 104 -23.25 -8.17 -30.20
CA ALA A 104 -23.57 -7.97 -31.61
C ALA A 104 -25.07 -7.75 -31.85
N ALA A 105 -25.93 -8.52 -31.18
CA ALA A 105 -27.39 -8.32 -31.25
C ALA A 105 -27.80 -6.95 -30.69
N GLY A 106 -27.18 -6.48 -29.62
CA GLY A 106 -27.38 -5.14 -29.07
C GLY A 106 -26.97 -4.03 -30.04
N LEU A 107 -25.81 -4.16 -30.71
CA LEU A 107 -25.35 -3.21 -31.72
C LEU A 107 -26.25 -3.17 -32.95
N VAL A 108 -26.69 -4.34 -33.44
CA VAL A 108 -27.64 -4.43 -34.56
C VAL A 108 -28.98 -3.78 -34.17
N LEU A 109 -29.48 -4.05 -32.96
CA LEU A 109 -30.71 -3.43 -32.46
C LEU A 109 -30.58 -1.90 -32.38
N LEU A 110 -29.48 -1.40 -31.82
CA LEU A 110 -29.18 0.04 -31.73
C LEU A 110 -29.11 0.69 -33.12
N LEU A 111 -28.45 0.02 -34.08
CA LEU A 111 -28.32 0.50 -35.45
C LEU A 111 -29.69 0.53 -36.16
N THR A 112 -30.52 -0.49 -35.96
CA THR A 112 -31.88 -0.52 -36.53
C THR A 112 -32.81 0.54 -35.92
N LEU A 113 -32.60 0.91 -34.66
CA LEU A 113 -33.30 2.01 -33.99
C LEU A 113 -32.86 3.37 -34.53
N GLN A 114 -31.56 3.56 -34.78
CA GLN A 114 -31.04 4.81 -35.39
C GLN A 114 -31.47 4.99 -36.85
N LEU A 115 -31.59 3.90 -37.62
CA LEU A 115 -32.03 3.96 -39.02
C LEU A 115 -33.53 4.24 -39.19
N ASN A 116 -34.35 4.02 -38.16
CA ASN A 116 -35.79 4.29 -38.15
C ASN A 116 -36.17 5.58 -37.40
N ALA A 117 -35.19 6.34 -36.89
CA ALA A 117 -35.45 7.63 -36.28
C ALA A 117 -35.73 8.67 -37.39
N PRO A 118 -36.84 9.43 -37.33
CA PRO A 118 -37.05 10.55 -38.26
C PRO A 118 -35.90 11.57 -38.08
N PRO A 119 -35.35 12.15 -39.15
CA PRO A 119 -34.28 13.13 -39.01
C PRO A 119 -34.93 14.41 -38.52
N ASP A 120 -34.57 14.90 -37.33
CA ASP A 120 -34.82 16.31 -37.10
C ASP A 120 -33.96 17.08 -36.10
N LEU A 121 -33.58 18.25 -36.64
CA LEU A 121 -33.46 19.58 -36.04
C LEU A 121 -32.54 19.77 -34.83
N GLY A 122 -31.26 20.02 -35.14
CA GLY A 122 -30.56 21.23 -34.69
C GLY A 122 -30.84 21.72 -33.27
N ILE A 123 -30.39 20.97 -32.27
CA ILE A 123 -30.19 21.51 -30.92
C ILE A 123 -28.69 21.59 -30.67
N LEU A 124 -28.19 22.82 -30.76
CA LEU A 124 -26.89 23.25 -30.27
C LEU A 124 -26.99 23.32 -28.74
N LEU A 125 -26.49 22.30 -28.03
CA LEU A 125 -26.19 22.43 -26.61
C LEU A 125 -24.74 22.92 -26.51
N GLY A 126 -24.60 24.23 -26.31
CA GLY A 126 -23.33 24.85 -25.94
C GLY A 126 -22.86 24.26 -24.62
N SER A 127 -21.70 23.61 -24.63
CA SER A 127 -21.02 23.15 -23.43
C SER A 127 -20.23 24.30 -22.81
N ASP A 128 -20.95 25.35 -22.41
CA ASP A 128 -20.42 26.44 -21.61
C ASP A 128 -20.83 26.16 -20.16
N HIS A 129 -20.19 25.20 -19.50
CA HIS A 129 -20.43 24.92 -18.07
C HIS A 129 -19.09 24.76 -17.34
N GLU A 130 -18.32 25.85 -17.29
CA GLU A 130 -17.52 26.13 -16.09
C GLU A 130 -18.53 26.64 -15.05
N LEU A 131 -18.85 25.80 -14.06
CA LEU A 131 -19.70 26.19 -12.93
C LEU A 131 -18.80 26.91 -11.91
N GLU A 132 -18.62 28.22 -12.10
CA GLU A 132 -17.91 29.08 -11.16
C GLU A 132 -18.78 29.30 -9.92
N LEU A 133 -18.60 28.44 -8.90
CA LEU A 133 -19.20 28.65 -7.59
C LEU A 133 -18.26 29.56 -6.78
N SER A 134 -18.26 30.85 -7.10
CA SER A 134 -17.57 31.87 -6.30
C SER A 134 -18.39 32.15 -5.03
N ASP A 135 -18.11 31.42 -3.95
CA ASP A 135 -18.38 31.90 -2.60
C ASP A 135 -17.12 32.64 -2.12
N ASP A 136 -17.27 33.82 -1.52
CA ASP A 136 -16.17 34.77 -1.22
C ASP A 136 -15.06 34.20 -0.32
N ASN A 137 -15.17 32.96 0.14
CA ASN A 137 -14.28 32.32 1.09
C ASN A 137 -13.75 30.94 0.65
N ILE A 138 -14.16 30.41 -0.51
CA ILE A 138 -13.71 29.10 -1.01
C ILE A 138 -13.65 29.12 -2.54
N ASP A 139 -12.44 29.03 -3.09
CA ASP A 139 -12.26 28.80 -4.52
C ASP A 139 -12.27 27.28 -4.79
N VAL A 140 -13.21 26.83 -5.64
CA VAL A 140 -13.43 25.41 -5.95
C VAL A 140 -13.32 25.20 -7.45
N MET A 141 -12.25 24.54 -7.88
CA MET A 141 -12.07 24.16 -9.28
C MET A 141 -12.22 22.64 -9.43
N THR A 142 -13.23 22.21 -10.18
CA THR A 142 -13.49 20.78 -10.44
C THR A 142 -13.18 20.46 -11.89
N TYR A 143 -12.18 19.61 -12.12
CA TYR A 143 -11.87 19.10 -13.46
C TYR A 143 -12.43 17.69 -13.59
N ASN A 144 -13.34 17.51 -14.56
CA ASN A 144 -13.89 16.21 -14.92
C ASN A 144 -13.32 15.78 -16.27
N THR A 145 -12.56 14.68 -16.28
CA THR A 145 -12.16 14.04 -17.54
C THR A 145 -13.15 12.91 -17.80
N GLY A 146 -14.00 13.11 -18.81
CA GLY A 146 -15.13 12.21 -19.10
C GLY A 146 -14.73 10.80 -19.54
N ASP A 147 -13.46 10.56 -19.89
CA ASP A 147 -12.98 9.26 -20.39
C ASP A 147 -12.47 8.31 -19.29
N ASP A 148 -12.02 8.83 -18.13
CA ASP A 148 -11.44 8.01 -17.05
C ASP A 148 -12.36 7.82 -15.83
N GLY A 149 -13.59 8.36 -15.85
CA GLY A 149 -14.54 8.25 -14.72
C GLY A 149 -14.01 8.84 -13.40
N MET A 150 -13.04 9.76 -13.49
CA MET A 150 -12.36 10.37 -12.34
C MET A 150 -12.68 11.87 -12.28
N SER A 151 -13.07 12.33 -11.09
CA SER A 151 -13.31 13.74 -10.80
C SER A 151 -12.24 14.21 -9.82
N ILE A 152 -11.49 15.25 -10.19
CA ILE A 152 -10.50 15.88 -9.31
C ILE A 152 -11.09 17.20 -8.84
N VAL A 153 -11.17 17.37 -7.52
CA VAL A 153 -11.68 18.59 -6.88
C VAL A 153 -10.51 19.25 -6.15
N TRP A 154 -10.16 20.47 -6.55
CA TRP A 154 -9.19 21.30 -5.84
C TRP A 154 -9.94 22.28 -4.94
N LEU A 155 -9.57 22.30 -3.67
CA LEU A 155 -10.12 23.20 -2.66
C LEU A 155 -8.98 24.11 -2.19
N ASP A 156 -9.00 25.38 -2.54
CA ASP A 156 -8.11 26.37 -1.93
C ASP A 156 -8.81 27.01 -0.74
N TYR A 157 -8.24 26.84 0.45
CA TYR A 157 -8.79 27.33 1.70
C TYR A 157 -7.84 28.32 2.34
N ALA A 158 -8.11 29.61 2.14
CA ALA A 158 -7.47 30.68 2.89
C ALA A 158 -8.19 30.83 4.24
N MET A 159 -7.65 30.19 5.28
CA MET A 159 -8.19 30.30 6.63
C MET A 159 -7.84 31.69 7.19
N ASP A 160 -8.75 32.67 7.04
CA ASP A 160 -8.72 33.90 7.85
C ASP A 160 -9.07 33.51 9.29
N LEU A 161 -8.05 33.11 10.07
CA LEU A 161 -8.18 32.85 11.50
C LEU A 161 -8.52 34.18 12.20
N ARG A 162 -9.81 34.52 12.24
CA ARG A 162 -10.35 35.51 13.18
C ARG A 162 -10.04 35.03 14.60
N SER A 163 -9.10 35.71 15.22
CA SER A 163 -8.51 35.47 16.54
C SER A 163 -9.45 35.64 17.75
N ASP A 164 -10.77 35.60 17.55
CA ASP A 164 -11.76 35.85 18.60
C ASP A 164 -12.40 34.57 19.16
N THR A 165 -12.12 33.39 18.59
CA THR A 165 -12.71 32.11 19.05
C THR A 165 -11.84 31.30 20.00
N LEU A 166 -10.62 31.75 20.34
CA LEU A 166 -9.70 31.04 21.25
C LEU A 166 -9.79 31.45 22.73
N GLN A 167 -10.73 32.30 23.15
CA GLN A 167 -10.89 32.69 24.56
C GLN A 167 -12.00 31.97 25.34
N LEU A 168 -12.78 31.08 24.71
CA LEU A 168 -13.88 30.38 25.42
C LEU A 168 -13.46 29.05 26.09
N TRP A 169 -12.19 28.67 26.00
CA TRP A 169 -11.68 27.38 26.53
C TRP A 169 -10.62 27.52 27.63
N LEU A 170 -10.38 28.74 28.13
CA LEU A 170 -9.45 29.03 29.22
C LEU A 170 -10.09 30.01 30.21
N ASP A 171 -11.18 29.59 30.85
CA ASP A 171 -11.52 29.96 32.24
C ASP A 171 -12.42 28.87 32.86
#